data_AF-A0A956EUS6-F1
#
_entry.id   AF-A0A956EUS6-F1
#
_cell.length_a   1.000
_cell.length_b   1.000
_cell.length_c   1.000
_cell.angle_alpha   90.00
_cell.angle_beta   90.00
_cell.angle_gamma   90.00
#
_symmetry.space_group_name_H-M   'P 1'
#
loop_
_entity.id
_entity.type
_entity.pdbx_description
1 polymer ?
#
loop_
_entity_poly.entity_id
_entity_poly.type
_entity_poly.pdbx_seq_one_letter_code
_entity_poly.pdbx_strand_id
1 'polypeptide(L)' 'MSPHGVLIVDKPTGPTSHDVVARARRVFKTRAVGHAGTLDPLASGVLLVLVGE' A
#
# COMPACT_ATOMS: atom_id res chain seq x y z
N MET A 1 -17.65 -10.11 -4.19
CA MET A 1 -16.91 -10.28 -2.93
C MET A 1 -15.81 -9.23 -2.91
N SER A 2 -15.69 -8.42 -1.86
CA SER A 2 -14.62 -7.43 -1.77
C SER A 2 -13.28 -8.14 -1.54
N PRO A 3 -12.16 -7.69 -2.14
CA PRO A 3 -10.86 -8.29 -1.87
C PRO A 3 -10.43 -8.03 -0.42
N HIS A 4 -9.90 -9.07 0.25
CA HIS A 4 -9.31 -9.00 1.58
C HIS A 4 -7.91 -9.61 1.55
N GLY A 5 -6.92 -8.95 2.16
CA GLY A 5 -5.59 -9.53 2.28
C GLY A 5 -4.47 -8.52 2.57
N VAL A 6 -3.23 -9.05 2.58
CA VAL A 6 -2.01 -8.29 2.79
C VAL A 6 -1.12 -8.39 1.56
N LEU A 7 -0.68 -7.24 1.06
CA LEU A 7 0.34 -7.14 0.02
C LEU A 7 1.68 -6.82 0.66
N ILE A 8 2.69 -7.60 0.30
CA ILE A 8 4.08 -7.30 0.63
C ILE A 8 4.64 -6.51 -0.56
N VAL A 9 4.73 -5.19 -0.41
CA VAL A 9 5.21 -4.32 -1.47
C VAL A 9 6.67 -3.99 -1.21
N ASP A 10 7.54 -4.27 -2.18
CA ASP A 10 8.87 -3.65 -2.21
C ASP A 10 8.71 -2.22 -2.72
N LYS A 11 8.68 -1.24 -1.79
CA LYS A 11 8.48 0.17 -2.10
C LYS A 11 9.79 0.74 -2.65
N PRO A 12 9.82 1.29 -3.87
CA PRO A 12 11.01 1.99 -4.35
C PRO A 12 11.17 3.35 -3.65
N THR A 13 12.38 3.91 -3.76
CA THR A 13 12.64 5.33 -3.47
C THR A 13 11.86 6.21 -4.46
N GLY A 14 11.32 7.34 -3.98
CA GLY A 14 10.54 8.30 -4.77
C GLY A 14 9.10 8.45 -4.23
N PRO A 15 8.22 7.43 -4.38
CA PRO A 15 6.84 7.52 -3.92
C PRO A 15 6.73 7.52 -2.40
N THR A 16 5.74 8.25 -1.89
CA THR A 16 5.33 8.16 -0.49
C THR A 16 4.63 6.81 -0.23
N SER A 17 4.53 6.40 1.03
CA SER A 17 3.71 5.25 1.40
C SER A 17 2.22 5.44 1.04
N HIS A 18 1.74 6.68 1.05
CA HIS A 18 0.38 7.03 0.64
C HIS A 18 0.16 6.86 -0.88
N ASP A 19 1.16 7.12 -1.72
CA ASP A 19 1.06 6.89 -3.16
C ASP A 19 0.88 5.41 -3.49
N VAL A 20 1.57 4.54 -2.74
CA VAL A 20 1.41 3.08 -2.85
C VAL A 20 -0.02 2.68 -2.49
N VAL A 21 -0.56 3.18 -1.37
CA VAL A 21 -1.97 2.95 -0.98
C VAL A 21 -2.92 3.46 -2.06
N ALA A 22 -2.70 4.65 -2.61
CA ALA A 22 -3.54 5.22 -3.67
C ALA A 22 -3.51 4.37 -4.96
N ARG A 23 -2.38 3.73 -5.27
CA ARG A 23 -2.28 2.78 -6.37
C ARG A 23 -3.01 1.48 -6.06
N ALA A 24 -2.85 0.92 -4.87
CA ALA A 24 -3.58 -0.27 -4.44
C ALA A 24 -5.10 -0.07 -4.46
N ARG A 25 -5.61 1.09 -3.99
CA ARG A 25 -7.04 1.44 -4.08
C ARG A 25 -7.58 1.38 -5.52
N ARG A 26 -6.79 1.86 -6.50
CA ARG A 26 -7.15 1.81 -7.92
C ARG A 26 -7.16 0.38 -8.47
N VAL A 27 -6.17 -0.43 -8.11
CA VAL A 27 -6.04 -1.83 -8.55
C VAL A 27 -7.18 -2.69 -7.99
N PHE A 28 -7.45 -2.59 -6.69
CA PHE A 28 -8.46 -3.42 -6.00
C PHE A 28 -9.87 -2.83 -6.04
N LYS A 29 -10.05 -1.63 -6.62
CA LYS A 29 -11.34 -0.93 -6.73
C LYS A 29 -12.06 -0.77 -5.38
N THR A 30 -11.30 -0.52 -4.31
CA THR A 30 -11.83 -0.32 -2.95
C THR A 30 -11.10 0.83 -2.25
N ARG A 31 -11.78 1.49 -1.31
CA ARG A 31 -11.20 2.54 -0.46
C ARG A 31 -10.62 1.98 0.84
N ALA A 32 -11.03 0.77 1.23
CA ALA A 32 -10.54 0.06 2.42
C ALA A 32 -9.13 -0.47 2.15
N VAL A 33 -8.15 0.43 2.20
CA VAL A 33 -6.72 0.15 2.00
C VAL A 33 -5.91 1.07 2.91
N GLY A 34 -4.95 0.49 3.62
CA GLY A 34 -3.97 1.18 4.47
C GLY A 34 -2.60 0.49 4.44
N HIS A 35 -1.65 1.01 5.23
CA HIS A 35 -0.32 0.40 5.38
C HIS A 35 0.03 0.21 6.86
N ALA A 36 0.85 -0.79 7.17
CA ALA A 36 1.26 -1.12 8.55
C ALA A 36 2.66 -0.55 8.87
N GLY A 37 2.78 0.78 8.80
CA GLY A 37 4.05 1.51 9.00
C GLY A 37 4.39 2.40 7.81
N THR A 38 4.88 3.60 8.09
CA THR A 38 5.24 4.58 7.07
C THR A 38 6.70 4.44 6.69
N LEU A 39 6.99 4.40 5.39
CA LEU A 39 8.30 4.66 4.83
C LEU A 39 8.32 6.06 4.20
N ASP A 40 9.39 6.81 4.49
CA ASP A 40 9.66 8.10 3.87
C ASP A 40 9.82 7.98 2.35
N PRO A 41 9.63 9.08 1.59
CA PRO A 41 9.82 9.06 0.14
C PRO A 41 11.22 8.55 -0.26
N LEU A 42 12.25 8.90 0.52
CA LEU A 42 13.63 8.50 0.24
C LEU A 42 13.93 7.04 0.61
N ALA A 43 13.15 6.44 1.51
CA ALA A 43 13.32 5.06 1.93
C ALA A 43 12.84 4.07 0.85
N SER A 44 13.52 2.93 0.74
CA SER A 44 13.05 1.76 -0.01
C SER A 44 12.87 0.57 0.92
N GLY A 45 12.22 -0.48 0.44
CA GLY A 45 12.07 -1.75 1.15
C GLY A 45 10.62 -2.12 1.43
N VAL A 46 10.43 -3.06 2.35
CA VAL A 46 9.14 -3.71 2.56
C VAL A 46 8.12 -2.76 3.18
N LEU A 47 7.03 -2.51 2.47
CA LEU A 47 5.83 -1.84 2.94
C LEU A 47 4.66 -2.83 2.90
N LEU A 48 4.12 -3.15 4.07
CA LEU A 48 2.90 -3.96 4.17
C LEU A 48 1.68 -3.10 3.85
N VAL A 49 0.91 -3.50 2.85
CA VAL A 49 -0.35 -2.85 2.43
C VAL A 49 -1.52 -3.77 2.71
N LEU A 50 -2.49 -3.30 3.49
CA LEU A 50 -3.68 -4.04 3.90
C LEU A 50 -4.85 -3.64 3.00
N VAL A 51 -5.66 -4.60 2.55
CA VAL A 51 -6.83 -4.39 1.68
C VAL A 51 -8.05 -5.09 2.30
N GLY A 52 -9.20 -4.41 2.30
CA GLY A 52 -10.43 -4.89 2.91
C GLY A 52 -10.61 -4.40 4.34
N GLU A 53 -11.57 -4.99 5.07
CA GLU A 53 -11.59 -4.93 6.54
C GLU A 53 -10.40 -5.67 7.15
#